data_AF-A0A6A6SS60-F1
#
_entry.id   AF-A0A6A6SS60-F1
#
_cell.length_a   1.000
_cell.length_b   1.000
_cell.length_c   1.000
_cell.angle_alpha   90.00
_cell.angle_beta   90.00
_cell.angle_gamma   90.00
#
_symmetry.space_group_name_H-M   'P 1'
#
loop_
_entity.id
_entity.type
_entity.pdbx_description
1 polymer ?
#
loop_
_entity_poly.entity_id
_entity_poly.type
_entity_poly.pdbx_seq_one_letter_code
_entity_poly.pdbx_strand_id
1 'polypeptide(L)'
;MATRTLYLITYRRVLRERTHFAIWAPYKEEGGTGTLIQVLGAPMAGYGLEFKRAYSPAAADEPKEMIPLAKIDAQLLGHWTGTPSTDSTPRGNLESIAAQIPPPGISRNFLAPVNDTTNRRCQEWTMDFLRRLVAVGYLDNSVIDTVQAQRDPPDHGIFSLQGGLKKAAQPAHDGIPWVWDDEHRRYRYWNGSEWVWIS
;
A
#
# COMPACT_ATOMS: atom_id res chain seq x y z
N MET A 1 -10.57 -20.62 22.81
CA MET A 1 -10.70 -19.21 22.39
C MET A 1 -11.18 -19.20 20.95
N ALA A 2 -12.03 -18.24 20.55
CA ALA A 2 -12.51 -18.17 19.18
C ALA A 2 -11.40 -17.59 18.29
N THR A 3 -11.15 -18.22 17.14
CA THR A 3 -10.13 -17.75 16.18
C THR A 3 -10.78 -17.21 14.92
N ARG A 4 -10.06 -16.35 14.20
CA ARG A 4 -10.41 -15.88 12.87
C ARG A 4 -9.27 -16.11 11.90
N THR A 5 -9.57 -16.50 10.66
CA THR A 5 -8.57 -16.57 9.61
C THR A 5 -8.30 -15.16 9.06
N LEU A 6 -7.05 -14.70 9.12
CA LEU A 6 -6.58 -13.50 8.43
C LEU A 6 -6.25 -13.84 6.99
N TYR A 7 -6.56 -12.91 6.09
CA TYR A 7 -6.29 -13.06 4.66
C TYR A 7 -5.43 -11.91 4.15
N LEU A 8 -4.46 -12.21 3.30
CA LEU A 8 -3.90 -11.24 2.37
C LEU A 8 -4.87 -11.13 1.19
N ILE A 9 -5.28 -9.92 0.88
CA ILE A 9 -5.97 -9.61 -0.37
C ILE A 9 -4.98 -8.91 -1.28
N THR A 10 -4.80 -9.47 -2.47
CA THR A 10 -3.99 -8.87 -3.53
C THR A 10 -4.94 -8.30 -4.59
N TYR A 11 -4.74 -7.03 -4.95
CA TYR A 11 -5.50 -6.37 -6.00
C TYR A 11 -4.57 -6.06 -7.16
N ARG A 12 -4.85 -6.65 -8.33
CA ARG A 12 -4.07 -6.41 -9.55
C ARG A 12 -5.01 -5.92 -10.64
N ARG A 13 -5.06 -4.60 -10.81
CA ARG A 13 -5.89 -3.94 -11.84
C ARG A 13 -5.27 -4.04 -13.23
N VAL A 14 -3.96 -3.83 -13.33
CA VAL A 14 -3.21 -3.83 -14.60
C VAL A 14 -1.89 -4.57 -14.39
N LEU A 15 -1.51 -5.45 -15.32
CA LEU A 15 -0.29 -6.28 -15.25
C LEU A 15 1.03 -5.47 -15.15
N ARG A 16 0.99 -4.18 -15.48
CA ARG A 16 2.16 -3.30 -15.43
C ARG A 16 2.21 -2.45 -14.17
N GLU A 17 1.22 -2.55 -13.28
CA GLU A 17 1.20 -1.84 -12.01
C GLU A 17 1.58 -2.81 -10.88
N ARG A 18 2.18 -2.27 -9.80
CA ARG A 18 2.39 -3.09 -8.61
C ARG A 18 1.05 -3.46 -8.00
N THR A 19 0.97 -4.72 -7.61
CA THR A 19 -0.15 -5.31 -6.91
C THR A 19 -0.35 -4.60 -5.57
N HIS A 20 -1.56 -4.16 -5.29
CA HIS A 20 -1.89 -3.55 -4.02
C HIS A 20 -2.20 -4.62 -2.98
N PHE A 21 -1.62 -4.50 -1.79
CA PHE A 21 -1.80 -5.43 -0.68
C PHE A 21 -2.70 -4.83 0.39
N ALA A 22 -3.61 -5.65 0.88
CA ALA A 22 -4.43 -5.36 2.04
C ALA A 22 -4.55 -6.60 2.93
N ILE A 23 -4.69 -6.41 4.24
CA ILE A 23 -5.00 -7.48 5.18
C ILE A 23 -6.48 -7.40 5.51
N TRP A 24 -7.20 -8.51 5.36
CA TRP A 24 -8.60 -8.60 5.73
C TRP A 24 -8.79 -9.52 6.94
N ALA A 25 -9.51 -8.99 7.94
CA ALA A 25 -9.86 -9.68 9.16
C ALA A 25 -11.40 -9.80 9.26
N PRO A 26 -11.98 -11.00 9.16
CA PRO A 26 -13.42 -11.18 9.25
C PRO A 26 -13.92 -10.98 10.69
N TYR A 27 -15.11 -10.40 10.85
CA TYR A 27 -15.75 -10.29 12.17
C TYR A 27 -16.22 -11.65 12.70
N LYS A 28 -16.62 -12.53 11.79
CA LYS A 28 -17.04 -13.91 12.07
C LYS A 28 -16.28 -14.88 11.16
N GLU A 29 -15.79 -15.99 11.71
CA GLU A 29 -15.30 -17.11 10.90
C GLU A 29 -16.49 -17.58 10.08
N GLU A 30 -16.30 -17.81 8.78
CA GLU A 30 -17.42 -18.12 7.90
C GLU A 30 -18.14 -16.86 7.37
N GLY A 31 -17.84 -15.68 7.93
CA GLY A 31 -18.58 -14.45 7.72
C GLY A 31 -18.16 -13.68 6.46
N GLY A 32 -19.14 -13.04 5.80
CA GLY A 32 -18.89 -12.27 4.58
C GLY A 32 -18.38 -10.84 4.79
N THR A 33 -18.26 -10.36 6.03
CA THR A 33 -17.82 -8.99 6.33
C THR A 33 -16.72 -8.94 7.39
N GLY A 34 -15.88 -7.93 7.28
CA GLY A 34 -14.75 -7.72 8.18
C GLY A 34 -14.18 -6.32 8.11
N THR A 35 -12.99 -6.16 8.68
CA THR A 35 -12.17 -4.96 8.50
C THR A 35 -11.10 -5.23 7.45
N LEU A 36 -11.02 -4.37 6.43
CA LEU A 36 -9.89 -4.33 5.51
C LEU A 36 -8.89 -3.29 6.02
N ILE A 37 -7.66 -3.71 6.24
CA ILE A 37 -6.54 -2.89 6.69
C ILE A 37 -5.59 -2.70 5.52
N GLN A 38 -5.33 -1.46 5.13
CA GLN A 38 -4.49 -1.19 3.97
C GLN A 38 -3.80 0.17 4.07
N VAL A 39 -2.78 0.35 3.25
CA VAL A 39 -2.14 1.64 3.06
C VAL A 39 -2.35 2.08 1.61
N LEU A 40 -3.09 3.16 1.41
CA LEU A 40 -3.41 3.71 0.11
C LEU A 40 -2.72 5.04 -0.13
N GLY A 41 -2.33 5.29 -1.38
CA GLY A 41 -1.67 6.52 -1.77
C GLY A 41 -0.82 6.35 -3.01
N ALA A 42 0.04 7.33 -3.25
CA ALA A 42 0.92 7.36 -4.40
C ALA A 42 2.31 7.86 -4.00
N PRO A 43 3.39 7.41 -4.68
CA PRO A 43 4.76 7.82 -4.32
C PRO A 43 4.96 9.34 -4.25
N MET A 44 4.24 10.10 -5.08
CA MET A 44 4.33 11.57 -5.15
C MET A 44 3.56 12.30 -4.04
N ALA A 45 2.53 11.67 -3.47
CA ALA A 45 1.66 12.27 -2.44
C ALA A 45 1.89 11.66 -1.05
N GLY A 46 2.62 10.56 -0.97
CA GLY A 46 2.69 9.72 0.22
C GLY A 46 1.48 8.79 0.33
N TYR A 47 1.50 7.98 1.38
CA TYR A 47 0.47 7.00 1.66
C TYR A 47 -0.14 7.21 3.04
N GLY A 48 -1.40 6.79 3.20
CA GLY A 48 -2.15 6.84 4.45
C GLY A 48 -2.68 5.46 4.83
N LEU A 49 -2.69 5.18 6.14
CA LEU A 49 -3.33 4.00 6.71
C LEU A 49 -4.84 4.17 6.67
N GLU A 50 -5.53 3.14 6.18
CA GLU A 50 -6.97 3.11 6.01
C GLU A 50 -7.54 1.78 6.54
N PHE A 51 -8.62 1.91 7.32
CA PHE A 51 -9.47 0.83 7.76
C PHE A 51 -10.85 0.93 7.09
N LYS A 52 -11.20 -0.02 6.22
CA LYS A 52 -12.57 -0.15 5.71
C LYS A 52 -13.37 -1.08 6.61
N ARG A 53 -14.40 -0.53 7.23
CA ARG A 53 -15.30 -1.21 8.17
C ARG A 53 -16.44 -1.90 7.43
N ALA A 54 -16.79 -3.09 7.90
CA ALA A 54 -17.84 -3.93 7.30
C ALA A 54 -17.59 -4.20 5.81
N TYR A 55 -16.32 -4.29 5.43
CA TYR A 55 -15.90 -4.58 4.06
C TYR A 55 -16.20 -6.05 3.73
N SER A 56 -16.85 -6.25 2.57
CA SER A 56 -17.08 -7.55 1.96
C SER A 56 -16.21 -7.69 0.72
N PRO A 57 -15.20 -8.58 0.72
CA PRO A 57 -14.44 -8.89 -0.49
C PRO A 57 -15.35 -9.42 -1.60
N ALA A 58 -16.32 -10.28 -1.28
CA ALA A 58 -17.23 -10.86 -2.27
C ALA A 58 -18.07 -9.81 -3.03
N ALA A 59 -18.39 -8.68 -2.38
CA ALA A 59 -19.17 -7.60 -2.98
C ALA A 59 -18.33 -6.60 -3.81
N ALA A 60 -17.00 -6.70 -3.78
CA ALA A 60 -16.14 -5.80 -4.54
C ALA A 60 -15.93 -6.32 -5.97
N ASP A 61 -16.23 -5.50 -6.98
CA ASP A 61 -16.06 -5.85 -8.40
C ASP A 61 -14.59 -5.92 -8.85
N GLU A 62 -13.67 -5.40 -8.04
CA GLU A 62 -12.25 -5.37 -8.38
C GLU A 62 -11.65 -6.80 -8.41
N PRO A 63 -10.88 -7.14 -9.47
CA PRO A 63 -10.13 -8.39 -9.55
C PRO A 63 -9.16 -8.52 -8.37
N LYS A 64 -9.28 -9.63 -7.65
CA LYS A 64 -8.50 -9.86 -6.44
C LYS A 64 -8.33 -11.34 -6.16
N GLU A 65 -7.25 -11.64 -5.46
CA GLU A 65 -7.00 -12.95 -4.87
C GLU A 65 -7.06 -12.84 -3.35
N MET A 66 -7.59 -13.86 -2.69
CA MET A 66 -7.64 -13.96 -1.23
C MET A 66 -6.79 -15.15 -0.79
N ILE A 67 -5.72 -14.86 -0.06
CA ILE A 67 -4.75 -15.85 0.38
C ILE A 67 -4.85 -15.96 1.90
N PRO A 68 -5.24 -17.12 2.46
CA PRO A 68 -5.28 -17.32 3.90
C PRO A 68 -3.86 -17.28 4.46
N LEU A 69 -3.66 -16.50 5.53
CA LEU A 69 -2.36 -16.33 6.16
C LEU A 69 -2.23 -17.16 7.43
N ALA A 70 -3.08 -16.89 8.41
CA ALA A 70 -2.99 -17.51 9.73
C ALA A 70 -4.31 -17.34 10.50
N LYS A 71 -4.47 -18.16 11.54
CA LYS A 71 -5.53 -17.98 12.54
C LYS A 71 -5.05 -17.04 13.63
N ILE A 72 -5.86 -16.03 13.95
CA ILE A 72 -5.62 -15.08 15.04
C ILE A 72 -6.71 -15.20 16.11
N ASP A 73 -6.40 -14.90 17.36
CA ASP A 73 -7.42 -14.79 18.41
C ASP A 73 -8.41 -13.66 18.08
N ALA A 74 -9.70 -13.96 18.11
CA ALA A 74 -10.76 -13.00 17.85
C ALA A 74 -10.75 -11.81 18.84
N GLN A 75 -10.19 -11.97 20.05
CA GLN A 75 -10.05 -10.88 21.02
C GLN A 75 -9.08 -9.78 20.56
N LEU A 76 -8.17 -10.09 19.64
CA LEU A 76 -7.22 -9.12 19.08
C LEU A 76 -7.86 -8.24 17.99
N LEU A 77 -9.07 -8.60 17.53
CA LEU A 77 -9.78 -7.92 16.45
C LEU A 77 -10.75 -6.88 16.99
N GLY A 78 -10.81 -5.73 16.31
CA GLY A 78 -11.84 -4.74 16.57
C GLY A 78 -13.20 -5.23 16.07
N HIS A 79 -14.25 -4.96 16.85
CA HIS A 79 -15.62 -5.18 16.40
C HIS A 79 -16.25 -3.87 15.92
N TRP A 80 -17.05 -3.94 14.86
CA TRP A 80 -17.78 -2.80 14.30
C TRP A 80 -19.24 -3.16 14.11
N THR A 81 -20.12 -2.37 14.71
CA THR A 81 -21.59 -2.52 14.64
C THR A 81 -22.26 -1.42 13.83
N GLY A 82 -21.48 -0.46 13.31
CA GLY A 82 -22.00 0.66 12.52
C GLY A 82 -22.19 0.31 11.04
N THR A 83 -22.57 1.32 10.26
CA THR A 83 -22.64 1.24 8.80
C THR A 83 -21.24 1.07 8.17
N PRO A 84 -21.13 0.53 6.95
CA PRO A 84 -19.86 0.51 6.23
C PRO A 84 -19.25 1.91 6.17
N SER A 85 -17.98 2.02 6.56
CA SER A 85 -17.28 3.29 6.69
C SER A 85 -15.79 3.10 6.43
N THR A 86 -15.10 4.19 6.16
CA THR A 86 -13.65 4.23 5.97
C THR A 86 -13.06 5.23 6.95
N ASP A 87 -12.10 4.80 7.77
CA ASP A 87 -11.46 5.63 8.79
C ASP A 87 -9.99 5.24 9.01
N SER A 88 -9.30 5.97 9.87
CA SER A 88 -7.92 5.69 10.29
C SER A 88 -7.80 5.46 11.81
N THR A 89 -8.93 5.25 12.50
CA THR A 89 -8.96 5.13 13.97
C THR A 89 -8.92 3.66 14.40
N PRO A 90 -7.83 3.16 15.01
CA PRO A 90 -7.73 1.76 15.41
C PRO A 90 -8.74 1.39 16.51
N ARG A 91 -9.27 0.16 16.48
CA ARG A 91 -10.28 -0.36 17.42
C ARG A 91 -9.88 -1.60 18.20
N GLY A 92 -9.00 -2.42 17.64
CA GLY A 92 -8.47 -3.62 18.28
C GLY A 92 -6.95 -3.67 18.21
N ASN A 93 -6.35 -4.61 18.93
CA ASN A 93 -4.89 -4.73 19.01
C ASN A 93 -4.23 -4.91 17.64
N LEU A 94 -4.87 -5.64 16.72
CA LEU A 94 -4.39 -5.80 15.34
C LEU A 94 -4.25 -4.43 14.64
N GLU A 95 -5.28 -3.59 14.75
CA GLU A 95 -5.31 -2.25 14.15
C GLU A 95 -4.37 -1.27 14.87
N SER A 96 -4.26 -1.38 16.19
CA SER A 96 -3.32 -0.60 16.98
C SER A 96 -1.87 -0.90 16.61
N ILE A 97 -1.54 -2.15 16.25
CA ILE A 97 -0.22 -2.50 15.72
C ILE A 97 -0.02 -1.93 14.32
N ALA A 98 -1.03 -2.03 13.44
CA ALA A 98 -0.98 -1.41 12.11
C ALA A 98 -0.69 0.11 12.21
N ALA A 99 -1.37 0.80 13.14
CA ALA A 99 -1.20 2.24 13.35
C ALA A 99 0.18 2.65 13.92
N GLN A 100 0.93 1.72 14.53
CA GLN A 100 2.30 1.97 14.99
C GLN A 100 3.33 1.98 13.87
N ILE A 101 2.97 1.49 12.67
CA ILE A 101 3.89 1.36 11.56
C ILE A 101 3.66 2.54 10.63
N PRO A 102 4.65 3.42 10.46
CA PRO A 102 4.48 4.62 9.65
C PRO A 102 4.18 4.21 8.20
N PRO A 103 3.08 4.70 7.61
CA PRO A 103 2.85 4.58 6.18
C PRO A 103 4.02 5.15 5.38
N PRO A 104 4.30 4.64 4.17
CA PRO A 104 5.34 5.21 3.33
C PRO A 104 5.08 6.69 3.02
N GLY A 105 6.11 7.51 3.23
CA GLY A 105 6.06 8.94 2.93
C GLY A 105 6.22 9.26 1.44
N ILE A 106 6.34 10.55 1.13
CA ILE A 106 6.63 11.01 -0.23
C ILE A 106 8.02 10.51 -0.65
N SER A 107 8.09 9.81 -1.77
CA SER A 107 9.35 9.29 -2.30
C SER A 107 10.09 10.40 -3.03
N ARG A 108 11.30 10.74 -2.53
CA ARG A 108 12.19 11.73 -3.16
C ARG A 108 12.75 11.24 -4.50
N ASN A 109 12.76 9.92 -4.74
CA ASN A 109 13.18 9.32 -5.99
C ASN A 109 12.21 8.17 -6.37
N PHE A 110 11.00 8.54 -6.79
CA PHE A 110 9.93 7.60 -7.10
C PHE A 110 10.21 6.69 -8.31
N LEU A 111 11.21 7.03 -9.13
CA LEU A 111 11.70 6.24 -10.26
C LEU A 111 12.77 5.20 -9.89
N ALA A 112 13.36 5.28 -8.69
CA ALA A 112 14.28 4.28 -8.22
C ALA A 112 13.57 2.93 -7.96
N PRO A 113 14.27 1.78 -8.02
CA PRO A 113 13.74 0.51 -7.54
C PRO A 113 13.12 0.63 -6.14
N VAL A 114 12.01 -0.06 -5.91
CA VAL A 114 11.40 -0.15 -4.58
C VAL A 114 12.36 -0.89 -3.65
N ASN A 115 12.55 -0.36 -2.45
CA ASN A 115 13.39 -0.99 -1.44
C ASN A 115 12.76 -0.81 -0.04
N ASP A 116 13.28 -1.56 0.93
CA ASP A 116 12.76 -1.54 2.29
C ASP A 116 13.17 -0.28 3.09
N THR A 117 13.87 0.70 2.48
CA THR A 117 14.44 1.87 3.17
C THR A 117 13.94 3.22 2.65
N THR A 118 14.21 3.56 1.39
CA THR A 118 14.04 4.91 0.81
C THR A 118 12.89 5.04 -0.18
N ASN A 119 12.48 3.96 -0.85
CA ASN A 119 11.38 3.96 -1.82
C ASN A 119 10.36 2.88 -1.47
N ARG A 120 9.72 3.05 -0.31
CA ARG A 120 8.74 2.11 0.25
C ARG A 120 7.34 2.34 -0.33
N ARG A 121 6.55 1.29 -0.48
CA ARG A 121 5.16 1.34 -0.93
C ARG A 121 4.27 0.40 -0.09
N CYS A 122 3.05 0.13 -0.54
CA CYS A 122 2.07 -0.64 0.23
C CYS A 122 2.52 -2.08 0.56
N GLN A 123 3.29 -2.73 -0.31
CA GLN A 123 3.82 -4.09 -0.06
C GLN A 123 4.84 -4.08 1.09
N GLU A 124 5.75 -3.09 1.11
CA GLU A 124 6.77 -2.95 2.15
C GLU A 124 6.14 -2.64 3.51
N TRP A 125 5.10 -1.80 3.53
CA TRP A 125 4.35 -1.55 4.76
C TRP A 125 3.65 -2.82 5.26
N THR A 126 3.05 -3.61 4.36
CA THR A 126 2.37 -4.86 4.72
C THR A 126 3.36 -5.87 5.30
N MET A 127 4.56 -5.98 4.74
CA MET A 127 5.61 -6.85 5.28
C MET A 127 6.03 -6.42 6.69
N ASP A 128 6.25 -5.14 6.92
CA ASP A 128 6.60 -4.64 8.27
C ASP A 128 5.47 -4.85 9.27
N PHE A 129 4.22 -4.74 8.83
CA PHE A 129 3.06 -5.05 9.63
C PHE A 129 3.03 -6.50 10.08
N LEU A 130 3.20 -7.44 9.15
CA LEU A 130 3.22 -8.86 9.49
C LEU A 130 4.44 -9.21 10.35
N ARG A 131 5.62 -8.66 10.08
CA ARG A 131 6.82 -8.84 10.92
C ARG A 131 6.58 -8.37 12.35
N ARG A 132 5.89 -7.24 12.53
CA ARG A 132 5.56 -6.73 13.87
C ARG A 132 4.56 -7.65 14.58
N LEU A 133 3.58 -8.20 13.87
CA LEU A 133 2.63 -9.18 14.44
C LEU A 133 3.33 -10.46 14.89
N VAL A 134 4.33 -10.92 14.13
CA VAL A 134 5.15 -12.06 14.56
C VAL A 134 6.00 -11.69 15.78
N ALA A 135 6.62 -10.51 15.79
CA ALA A 135 7.47 -10.06 16.90
C ALA A 135 6.72 -9.94 18.24
N VAL A 136 5.42 -9.60 18.20
CA VAL A 136 4.57 -9.59 19.41
C VAL A 136 3.94 -10.94 19.73
N GLY A 137 4.21 -11.98 18.93
CA GLY A 137 3.71 -13.34 19.14
C GLY A 137 2.25 -13.56 18.73
N TYR A 138 1.68 -12.69 17.89
CA TYR A 138 0.29 -12.86 17.41
C TYR A 138 0.18 -13.77 16.20
N LEU A 139 1.26 -13.89 15.42
CA LEU A 139 1.34 -14.74 14.22
C LEU A 139 2.65 -15.53 14.22
N ASP A 140 2.66 -16.66 13.51
CA ASP A 140 3.87 -17.43 13.25
C ASP A 140 4.65 -16.87 12.05
N ASN A 141 5.96 -17.16 12.03
CA ASN A 141 6.88 -16.67 11.00
C ASN A 141 6.52 -17.15 9.57
N SER A 142 5.77 -18.26 9.44
CA SER A 142 5.33 -18.82 8.15
C SER A 142 4.49 -17.85 7.30
N VAL A 143 3.82 -16.90 7.95
CA VAL A 143 3.07 -15.84 7.26
C VAL A 143 3.98 -14.95 6.42
N ILE A 144 5.22 -14.70 6.89
CA ILE A 144 6.17 -13.83 6.19
C ILE A 144 6.57 -14.44 4.86
N ASP A 145 6.87 -15.75 4.83
CA ASP A 145 7.26 -16.45 3.62
C ASP A 145 6.12 -16.48 2.61
N THR A 146 4.89 -16.68 3.09
CA THR A 146 3.67 -16.70 2.26
C THR A 146 3.46 -15.35 1.56
N VAL A 147 3.58 -14.24 2.30
CA VAL A 147 3.38 -12.89 1.72
C VAL A 147 4.58 -12.44 0.89
N GLN A 148 5.80 -12.84 1.26
CA GLN A 148 6.99 -12.55 0.48
C GLN A 148 6.92 -13.18 -0.92
N ALA A 149 6.36 -14.38 -1.04
CA ALA A 149 6.15 -15.05 -2.34
C ALA A 149 5.17 -14.31 -3.27
N GLN A 150 4.31 -13.46 -2.72
CA GLN A 150 3.33 -12.68 -3.48
C GLN A 150 3.85 -11.31 -3.93
N ARG A 151 5.01 -10.86 -3.40
CA ARG A 151 5.56 -9.53 -3.72
C ARG A 151 5.95 -9.44 -5.18
N ASP A 152 5.70 -8.28 -5.76
CA ASP A 152 6.23 -8.01 -7.10
C ASP A 152 7.74 -7.69 -7.02
N PRO A 153 8.51 -8.02 -8.07
CA PRO A 153 9.91 -7.63 -8.18
C PRO A 153 10.14 -6.13 -7.93
N PRO A 154 11.29 -5.70 -7.37
CA PRO A 154 11.59 -4.30 -7.05
C PRO A 154 11.41 -3.29 -8.19
N ASP A 155 11.60 -3.75 -9.42
CA ASP A 155 11.54 -3.03 -10.69
C ASP A 155 10.14 -3.04 -11.34
N HIS A 156 9.25 -3.90 -10.87
CA HIS A 156 7.88 -4.00 -11.38
C HIS A 156 7.07 -2.74 -11.04
N GLY A 157 6.29 -2.24 -12.01
CA GLY A 157 5.47 -1.03 -11.84
C GLY A 157 6.16 0.30 -12.08
N ILE A 158 7.50 0.35 -12.17
CA ILE A 158 8.26 1.59 -12.39
C ILE A 158 8.11 2.09 -13.84
N PHE A 159 8.09 1.19 -14.82
CA PHE A 159 7.92 1.55 -16.23
C PHE A 159 6.49 2.03 -16.57
N SER A 160 5.46 1.57 -15.84
CA SER A 160 4.10 2.14 -15.97
C SER A 160 4.04 3.57 -15.45
N LEU A 161 4.81 3.90 -14.40
CA LEU A 161 4.97 5.28 -13.96
C LEU A 161 5.68 6.12 -15.02
N GLN A 162 6.67 5.61 -15.75
CA GLN A 162 7.27 6.35 -16.88
C GLN A 162 6.26 6.64 -18.00
N GLY A 163 5.38 5.67 -18.32
CA GLY A 163 4.28 5.88 -19.27
C GLY A 163 3.21 6.85 -18.77
N GLY A 164 2.94 6.86 -17.46
CA GLY A 164 2.01 7.77 -16.78
C GLY A 164 2.58 9.17 -16.54
N LEU A 165 3.89 9.31 -16.33
CA LEU A 165 4.59 10.60 -16.20
C LEU A 165 4.63 11.38 -17.51
N LYS A 166 4.58 10.70 -18.66
CA LYS A 166 4.27 11.36 -19.93
C LYS A 166 2.87 12.00 -19.97
N LYS A 167 1.96 11.59 -19.07
CA LYS A 167 0.59 12.13 -18.94
C LYS A 167 0.35 12.96 -17.68
N ALA A 168 1.18 12.85 -16.64
CA ALA A 168 0.95 13.46 -15.33
C ALA A 168 2.03 14.50 -14.91
N ALA A 169 3.00 14.79 -15.77
CA ALA A 169 3.91 15.91 -15.56
C ALA A 169 3.21 17.26 -15.83
N GLN A 170 2.43 17.74 -14.87
CA GLN A 170 2.21 19.18 -14.69
C GLN A 170 1.60 19.45 -13.31
N PRO A 171 2.38 20.09 -12.44
CA PRO A 171 1.95 21.38 -11.94
C PRO A 171 2.94 22.45 -12.40
N ALA A 172 2.37 23.50 -12.95
CA ALA A 172 3.05 24.59 -13.62
C ALA A 172 3.37 25.74 -12.66
N HIS A 173 4.53 26.37 -12.84
CA HIS A 173 4.63 27.82 -12.69
C HIS A 173 4.62 28.38 -14.12
N ASP A 174 3.69 29.28 -14.42
CA ASP A 174 3.55 29.96 -15.72
C ASP A 174 3.29 29.06 -16.96
N GLY A 175 2.72 27.86 -16.75
CA GLY A 175 2.20 27.00 -17.82
C GLY A 175 3.23 26.20 -18.63
N ILE A 176 4.53 26.31 -18.33
CA ILE A 176 5.59 25.62 -19.08
C ILE A 176 6.06 24.36 -18.32
N PRO A 177 6.03 23.16 -18.94
CA PRO A 177 6.46 21.92 -18.28
C PRO A 177 7.98 21.90 -18.04
N TRP A 178 8.39 21.44 -16.86
CA TRP A 178 9.81 21.31 -16.46
C TRP A 178 10.23 19.84 -16.40
N VAL A 179 11.52 19.58 -16.61
CA VAL A 179 12.15 18.26 -16.59
C VAL A 179 13.41 18.31 -15.72
N TRP A 180 13.61 17.29 -14.90
CA TRP A 180 14.83 17.11 -14.09
C TRP A 180 15.97 16.55 -14.95
N ASP A 181 17.17 17.11 -14.83
CA ASP A 181 18.40 16.62 -15.48
C ASP A 181 19.34 16.01 -14.43
N ASP A 182 19.60 14.70 -14.56
CA ASP A 182 20.41 13.96 -13.60
C ASP A 182 21.91 14.28 -13.68
N GLU A 183 22.41 14.70 -14.85
CA GLU A 183 23.82 15.03 -15.05
C GLU A 183 24.17 16.35 -14.36
N HIS A 184 23.28 17.32 -14.41
CA HIS A 184 23.48 18.66 -13.85
C HIS A 184 22.79 18.86 -12.50
N ARG A 185 22.03 17.86 -12.02
CA ARG A 185 21.29 17.84 -10.75
C ARG A 185 20.41 19.08 -10.54
N ARG A 186 19.77 19.56 -11.61
CA ARG A 186 18.91 20.75 -11.61
C ARG A 186 17.73 20.59 -12.56
N TYR A 187 16.68 21.37 -12.34
CA TYR A 187 15.52 21.43 -13.24
C TYR A 187 15.80 22.33 -14.45
N ARG A 188 15.24 21.96 -15.60
CA ARG A 188 15.24 22.77 -16.83
C ARG A 188 13.90 22.70 -17.55
N TYR A 189 13.62 23.68 -18.40
CA TYR A 189 12.42 23.71 -19.23
C TYR A 189 12.75 24.08 -20.67
N TRP A 190 11.87 23.73 -21.61
CA TRP A 190 12.03 24.05 -23.03
C TRP A 190 11.29 25.35 -23.36
N ASN A 191 12.01 26.37 -23.85
CA ASN A 191 11.42 27.68 -24.17
C ASN A 191 10.95 27.83 -25.64
N GLY A 192 11.09 26.77 -26.45
CA GLY A 192 10.79 26.78 -27.89
C GLY A 192 12.03 26.74 -28.79
N SER A 193 13.20 27.12 -28.27
CA SER A 193 14.48 27.09 -29.01
C SER A 193 15.60 26.37 -28.27
N GLU A 194 15.61 26.41 -26.94
CA GLU A 194 16.65 25.81 -26.11
C GLU A 194 16.14 25.35 -24.74
N TRP A 195 16.97 24.57 -24.05
CA TRP A 195 16.74 24.15 -22.67
C TRP A 195 17.29 25.19 -21.70
N VAL A 196 16.41 25.79 -20.90
CA VAL A 196 16.76 26.83 -19.92
C VAL A 196 16.75 26.25 -18.51
N TRP A 197 17.83 26.51 -17.75
CA TRP A 197 17.99 26.05 -16.37
C TRP A 197 17.19 26.92 -15.39
N ILE A 198 16.57 26.29 -14.40
CA ILE A 198 15.90 26.98 -13.30
C ILE A 198 16.96 27.25 -12.21
N SER A 199 17.09 28.53 -11.81
CA SER A 199 18.04 29.00 -10.79
C SER A 199 17.66 28.58 -9.38
#